data_AF-A0A1V5F179-F1
#
_entry.id   AF-A0A1V5F179-F1
#
_cell.length_a   1.000
_cell.length_b   1.000
_cell.length_c   1.000
_cell.angle_alpha   90.00
_cell.angle_beta   90.00
_cell.angle_gamma   90.00
#
_symmetry.space_group_name_H-M   'P 1'
#
loop_
_entity.id
_entity.type
_entity.pdbx_description
1 polymer ?
#
loop_
_entity_poly.entity_id
_entity_poly.type
_entity_poly.pdbx_seq_one_letter_code
_entity_poly.pdbx_strand_id
1 'polypeptide(L)'
;MAQDKRLEDGAGPAAWLAAPTLALAWLIPGAGFAAHKRLARGAALFAAIHLTFALGVAMHGGLDWPAWSIHNPGFNIVNNLTFIIQMGAGLPALISLAADLGWARGALDFMAGQPSNPLFDLSGFYLLVAGAMNYFVVCNTYDRLFARAAAAQEPAGEDKSRGQA
;
A
#
# COMPACT_ATOMS: atom_id res chain seq x y z
N MET A 1 -4.41 -34.79 4.32
CA MET A 1 -5.87 -34.50 4.25
C MET A 1 -6.43 -33.85 5.52
N ALA A 2 -6.12 -34.31 6.74
CA ALA A 2 -6.66 -33.67 7.97
C ALA A 2 -6.02 -32.31 8.35
N GLN A 3 -4.80 -32.02 7.87
CA GLN A 3 -4.12 -30.74 8.09
C GLN A 3 -4.65 -29.64 7.15
N ASP A 4 -5.00 -30.02 5.92
CA ASP A 4 -5.55 -29.15 4.89
C ASP A 4 -6.93 -28.63 5.29
N LYS A 5 -7.79 -29.54 5.78
CA LYS A 5 -9.11 -29.21 6.30
C LYS A 5 -9.07 -28.28 7.53
N ARG A 6 -8.00 -28.34 8.32
CA ARG A 6 -7.82 -27.47 9.50
C ARG A 6 -7.41 -26.03 9.13
N LEU A 7 -6.81 -25.84 7.95
CA LEU A 7 -6.51 -24.51 7.40
C LEU A 7 -7.78 -23.87 6.81
N GLU A 8 -8.66 -24.68 6.21
CA GLU A 8 -9.97 -24.23 5.71
C GLU A 8 -10.95 -23.93 6.86
N ASP A 9 -11.02 -24.80 7.87
CA ASP A 9 -11.93 -24.66 9.01
C ASP A 9 -11.41 -23.66 10.09
N GLY A 10 -10.11 -23.34 10.07
CA GLY A 10 -9.43 -22.49 11.05
C GLY A 10 -9.25 -21.03 10.63
N ALA A 11 -9.59 -20.69 9.38
CA ALA A 11 -9.67 -19.31 8.91
C ALA A 11 -10.90 -18.64 9.54
N GLY A 12 -10.82 -18.33 10.83
CA GLY A 12 -11.86 -17.62 11.56
C GLY A 12 -12.27 -16.33 10.82
N PRO A 13 -13.41 -15.71 11.17
CA PRO A 13 -13.94 -14.52 10.48
C PRO A 13 -12.93 -13.37 10.30
N ALA A 14 -11.84 -13.34 11.07
CA ALA A 14 -10.71 -12.42 10.90
C ALA A 14 -9.92 -12.61 9.58
N ALA A 15 -9.79 -13.83 9.05
CA ALA A 15 -9.02 -14.11 7.83
C ALA A 15 -9.72 -13.58 6.58
N TRP A 16 -11.04 -13.77 6.47
CA TRP A 16 -11.85 -13.27 5.35
C TRP A 16 -11.93 -11.74 5.29
N LEU A 17 -11.80 -11.06 6.44
CA LEU A 17 -11.77 -9.60 6.50
C LEU A 17 -10.37 -9.01 6.30
N ALA A 18 -9.31 -9.83 6.35
CA ALA A 18 -7.94 -9.35 6.23
C ALA A 18 -7.65 -8.77 4.84
N ALA A 19 -7.96 -9.52 3.79
CA ALA A 19 -7.76 -9.10 2.40
C ALA A 19 -8.45 -7.76 2.06
N PRO A 20 -9.77 -7.58 2.30
CA PRO A 20 -10.42 -6.29 2.02
C PRO A 20 -9.89 -5.16 2.90
N THR A 21 -9.50 -5.43 4.15
CA THR A 21 -8.90 -4.42 5.03
C THR A 21 -7.54 -3.95 4.50
N LEU A 22 -6.70 -4.87 4.01
CA LEU A 22 -5.41 -4.56 3.42
C LEU A 22 -5.56 -3.83 2.09
N ALA A 23 -6.52 -4.25 1.26
CA ALA A 23 -6.85 -3.56 0.01
C ALA A 23 -7.30 -2.12 0.28
N LEU A 24 -8.16 -1.90 1.30
CA LEU A 24 -8.57 -0.56 1.72
C LEU A 24 -7.40 0.25 2.31
N ALA A 25 -6.54 -0.37 3.12
CA ALA A 25 -5.37 0.28 3.69
C ALA A 25 -4.33 0.68 2.64
N TRP A 26 -4.20 -0.10 1.57
CA TRP A 26 -3.39 0.23 0.40
C TRP A 26 -4.04 1.35 -0.42
N LEU A 27 -5.34 1.22 -0.72
CA LEU A 27 -6.05 2.16 -1.57
C LEU A 27 -6.11 3.56 -0.94
N ILE A 28 -6.41 3.63 0.36
CA ILE A 28 -6.48 4.87 1.13
C ILE A 28 -5.39 4.82 2.22
N PRO A 29 -4.23 5.46 1.97
CA PRO A 29 -3.12 5.49 2.92
C PRO A 29 -3.58 5.84 4.34
N GLY A 30 -3.38 4.95 5.32
CA GLY A 30 -3.77 5.21 6.71
C GLY A 30 -5.21 4.82 7.08
N ALA A 31 -6.04 4.31 6.17
CA ALA A 31 -7.36 3.74 6.51
C ALA A 31 -7.26 2.58 7.50
N GLY A 32 -6.18 1.80 7.46
CA GLY A 32 -5.88 0.75 8.43
C GLY A 32 -5.73 1.26 9.88
N PHE A 33 -5.34 2.52 10.09
CA PHE A 33 -5.24 3.12 11.42
C PHE A 33 -6.58 3.62 11.97
N ALA A 34 -7.51 3.98 11.09
CA ALA A 34 -8.87 4.35 11.47
C ALA A 34 -9.60 3.15 12.12
N ALA A 35 -9.35 1.95 11.61
CA ALA A 35 -9.85 0.70 12.20
C ALA A 35 -9.36 0.44 13.64
N HIS A 36 -8.35 1.17 14.13
CA HIS A 36 -7.72 0.95 15.44
C HIS A 36 -7.80 2.17 16.37
N LYS A 37 -8.72 3.11 16.11
CA LYS A 37 -8.95 4.35 16.90
C LYS A 37 -7.70 5.25 17.06
N ARG A 38 -6.65 5.03 16.28
CA ARG A 38 -5.40 5.83 16.28
C ARG A 38 -5.40 6.84 15.14
N LEU A 39 -6.49 7.62 15.07
CA LEU A 39 -6.78 8.52 13.96
C LEU A 39 -5.70 9.57 13.75
N ALA A 40 -5.12 10.14 14.81
CA ALA A 40 -4.06 11.15 14.68
C ALA A 40 -2.83 10.62 13.91
N ARG A 41 -2.41 9.38 14.19
CA ARG A 41 -1.27 8.78 13.49
C ARG A 41 -1.63 8.39 12.06
N GLY A 42 -2.84 7.87 11.85
CA GLY A 42 -3.35 7.60 10.50
C GLY A 42 -3.42 8.86 9.64
N ALA A 43 -3.94 9.96 10.20
CA ALA A 43 -4.02 11.25 9.53
C ALA A 43 -2.63 11.84 9.24
N ALA A 44 -1.68 11.75 10.17
CA ALA A 44 -0.31 12.20 9.94
C ALA A 44 0.36 11.43 8.78
N LEU A 45 0.19 10.10 8.73
CA LEU A 45 0.72 9.26 7.65
C LEU A 45 0.01 9.51 6.32
N PHE A 46 -1.33 9.62 6.35
CA PHE A 46 -2.13 10.01 5.18
C PHE A 46 -1.61 11.33 4.61
N ALA A 47 -1.46 12.36 5.45
CA ALA A 47 -0.96 13.66 5.04
C ALA A 47 0.46 13.57 4.49
N ALA A 48 1.38 12.89 5.18
CA ALA A 48 2.76 12.76 4.73
C ALA A 48 2.86 12.07 3.36
N ILE A 49 2.13 10.98 3.14
CA ILE A 49 2.12 10.25 1.86
C ILE A 49 1.52 11.10 0.74
N HIS A 50 0.34 11.70 0.97
CA HIS A 50 -0.33 12.50 -0.06
C HIS A 50 0.42 13.78 -0.37
N LEU A 51 1.02 14.45 0.62
CA LEU A 51 1.84 15.64 0.37
C LEU A 51 3.10 15.29 -0.40
N THR A 52 3.77 14.18 -0.06
CA THR A 52 4.95 13.72 -0.82
C THR A 52 4.58 13.41 -2.26
N PHE A 53 3.47 12.70 -2.49
CA PHE A 53 2.97 12.41 -3.83
C PHE A 53 2.58 13.69 -4.59
N ALA A 54 1.84 14.59 -3.94
CA ALA A 54 1.39 15.85 -4.53
C ALA A 54 2.56 16.76 -4.89
N LEU A 55 3.64 16.79 -4.11
CA LEU A 55 4.87 17.50 -4.46
C LEU A 55 5.51 16.93 -5.73
N GLY A 56 5.56 15.60 -5.86
CA GLY A 56 6.03 14.95 -7.08
C GLY A 56 5.18 15.33 -8.30
N VAL A 57 3.86 15.24 -8.19
CA VAL A 57 2.95 15.66 -9.26
C VAL A 57 3.08 17.15 -9.59
N ALA A 58 3.21 18.02 -8.58
CA ALA A 58 3.41 19.46 -8.77
C ALA A 58 4.73 19.79 -9.51
N MET A 59 5.70 18.88 -9.44
CA MET A 59 6.95 18.92 -10.19
C MET A 59 6.84 18.23 -11.56
N HIS A 60 5.62 18.03 -12.05
CA HIS A 60 5.30 17.40 -13.33
C HIS A 60 5.72 15.92 -13.43
N GLY A 61 5.81 15.24 -12.29
CA GLY A 61 6.04 13.80 -12.25
C GLY A 61 4.80 12.99 -12.63
N GLY A 62 5.04 11.85 -13.25
CA GLY A 62 4.05 10.82 -13.51
C GLY A 62 4.65 9.45 -13.25
N LEU A 63 3.87 8.39 -13.46
CA LEU A 63 4.39 7.05 -13.26
C LEU A 63 5.32 6.66 -14.39
N ASP A 64 6.46 6.09 -14.03
CA ASP A 64 7.41 5.57 -15.01
C ASP A 64 6.85 4.30 -15.65
N TRP A 65 6.36 4.40 -16.89
CA TRP A 65 5.70 3.26 -17.53
C TRP A 65 6.67 2.09 -17.76
N PRO A 66 6.34 0.87 -17.31
CA PRO A 66 7.24 -0.27 -17.36
C PRO A 66 7.30 -0.89 -18.76
N ALA A 67 8.49 -1.39 -19.12
CA ALA A 67 8.71 -2.24 -20.29
C ALA A 67 8.96 -3.67 -19.80
N TRP A 68 7.93 -4.52 -19.84
CA TRP A 68 7.98 -5.86 -19.23
C TRP A 68 8.76 -6.91 -20.03
N SER A 69 8.88 -6.74 -21.35
CA SER A 69 9.55 -7.71 -22.21
C SER A 69 11.05 -7.46 -22.26
N ILE A 70 11.85 -8.48 -21.93
CA ILE A 70 13.33 -8.45 -21.98
C ILE A 70 13.82 -8.21 -23.42
N HIS A 71 13.01 -8.55 -24.43
CA HIS A 71 13.32 -8.36 -25.84
C HIS A 71 12.99 -6.95 -26.34
N ASN A 72 12.38 -6.09 -25.51
CA ASN A 72 12.13 -4.70 -25.86
C ASN A 72 13.41 -3.88 -25.61
N PRO A 73 13.90 -3.09 -26.59
CA PRO A 73 15.08 -2.23 -26.39
C PRO A 73 14.91 -1.19 -25.28
N GLY A 74 13.67 -0.87 -24.89
CA GLY A 74 13.36 -0.02 -23.73
C GLY A 74 13.27 -0.77 -22.39
N PHE A 75 13.60 -2.07 -22.33
CA PHE A 75 13.58 -2.84 -21.09
C PHE A 75 14.59 -2.28 -20.09
N ASN A 76 14.09 -1.89 -18.92
CA ASN A 76 14.91 -1.46 -17.80
C ASN A 76 14.31 -2.01 -16.51
N ILE A 77 15.05 -2.91 -15.84
CA ILE A 77 14.59 -3.53 -14.61
C ILE A 77 14.37 -2.51 -13.48
N VAL A 78 15.20 -1.47 -13.42
CA VAL A 78 15.07 -0.40 -12.43
C VAL A 78 13.77 0.34 -12.66
N ASN A 79 13.46 0.69 -13.90
CA ASN A 79 12.21 1.35 -14.29
C ASN A 79 10.97 0.52 -13.89
N ASN A 80 11.00 -0.80 -14.15
CA ASN A 80 9.89 -1.68 -13.79
C ASN A 80 9.69 -1.80 -12.28
N LEU A 81 10.79 -1.88 -11.51
CA LEU A 81 10.73 -1.90 -10.05
C LEU A 81 10.24 -0.56 -9.49
N THR A 82 10.70 0.55 -10.08
CA THR A 82 10.27 1.91 -9.76
C THR A 82 8.76 2.05 -9.97
N PHE A 83 8.23 1.58 -11.10
CA PHE A 83 6.77 1.54 -11.34
C PHE A 83 6.01 0.77 -10.26
N ILE A 84 6.46 -0.45 -9.92
CA ILE A 84 5.81 -1.28 -8.90
C ILE A 84 5.77 -0.58 -7.54
N ILE A 85 6.87 0.07 -7.17
CA ILE A 85 6.95 0.80 -5.90
C ILE A 85 6.05 2.04 -5.94
N GLN A 86 6.04 2.81 -7.04
CA GLN A 86 5.16 3.97 -7.23
C GLN A 86 3.67 3.58 -7.12
N MET A 87 3.27 2.45 -7.71
CA MET A 87 1.93 1.86 -7.56
C MET A 87 1.57 1.54 -6.09
N GLY A 88 2.58 1.39 -5.23
CA GLY A 88 2.43 1.29 -3.79
C GLY A 88 1.69 2.48 -3.18
N ALA A 89 1.67 3.66 -3.81
CA ALA A 89 1.00 4.85 -3.27
C ALA A 89 -0.53 4.71 -3.21
N GLY A 90 -1.10 3.70 -3.89
CA GLY A 90 -2.53 3.39 -3.84
C GLY A 90 -3.34 4.28 -4.78
N LEU A 91 -4.41 4.87 -4.28
CA LEU A 91 -5.33 5.68 -5.09
C LEU A 91 -4.65 6.83 -5.85
N PRO A 92 -3.74 7.64 -5.26
CA PRO A 92 -3.05 8.70 -6.00
C PRO A 92 -2.28 8.19 -7.23
N ALA A 93 -1.61 7.03 -7.11
CA ALA A 93 -0.90 6.41 -8.23
C ALA A 93 -1.87 5.92 -9.33
N LEU A 94 -3.00 5.32 -8.94
CA LEU A 94 -4.03 4.91 -9.90
C LEU A 94 -4.61 6.10 -10.67
N ILE A 95 -4.83 7.22 -9.98
CA ILE A 95 -5.35 8.46 -10.59
C ILE A 95 -4.33 9.03 -11.57
N SER A 96 -3.06 9.13 -11.18
CA SER A 96 -1.98 9.60 -12.06
C SER A 96 -1.80 8.67 -13.26
N LEU A 97 -1.86 7.35 -13.07
CA LEU A 97 -1.79 6.39 -14.16
C LEU A 97 -2.99 6.53 -15.13
N ALA A 98 -4.20 6.72 -14.61
CA ALA A 98 -5.37 6.96 -15.45
C ALA A 98 -5.26 8.26 -16.27
N ALA A 99 -4.61 9.28 -15.71
CA ALA A 99 -4.28 10.51 -16.44
C ALA A 99 -3.27 10.25 -17.56
N ASP A 100 -2.19 9.52 -17.28
CA ASP A 100 -1.15 9.13 -18.27
C ASP A 100 -1.74 8.29 -19.42
N LEU A 101 -2.68 7.38 -19.13
CA LEU A 101 -3.39 6.58 -20.14
C LEU A 101 -4.46 7.38 -20.90
N GLY A 102 -4.70 8.64 -20.53
CA GLY A 102 -5.68 9.52 -21.15
C GLY A 102 -7.14 9.17 -20.84
N TRP A 103 -7.40 8.36 -19.81
CA TRP A 103 -8.77 7.99 -19.39
C TRP A 103 -9.52 9.15 -18.73
N ALA A 104 -8.79 10.13 -18.20
CA ALA A 104 -9.32 11.30 -17.51
C ALA A 104 -8.93 12.63 -18.19
N ARG A 105 -8.79 12.62 -19.53
CA ARG A 105 -8.40 13.79 -20.34
C ARG A 105 -9.18 15.04 -19.96
N GLY A 106 -8.46 16.13 -19.72
CA GLY A 106 -8.99 17.45 -19.39
C GLY A 106 -9.24 17.70 -17.90
N ALA A 107 -9.63 16.69 -17.13
CA ALA A 107 -9.91 16.85 -15.70
C ALA A 107 -8.67 16.63 -14.82
N LEU A 108 -7.79 15.72 -15.23
CA LEU A 108 -6.64 15.26 -14.43
C LEU A 108 -5.31 15.36 -15.18
N ASP A 109 -5.23 16.13 -16.27
CA ASP A 109 -4.01 16.26 -17.09
C ASP A 109 -2.80 16.77 -16.30
N PHE A 110 -3.04 17.53 -15.21
CA PHE A 110 -1.98 17.96 -14.31
C PHE A 110 -1.33 16.81 -13.51
N MET A 111 -1.99 15.65 -13.42
CA MET A 111 -1.48 14.42 -12.80
C MET A 111 -0.80 13.49 -13.80
N ALA A 112 -0.83 13.81 -15.09
CA ALA A 112 -0.07 13.12 -16.09
C ALA A 112 1.39 13.59 -16.07
N GLY A 113 2.32 12.66 -16.20
CA GLY A 113 3.76 12.93 -16.23
C GLY A 113 4.16 13.73 -17.47
N GLN A 114 5.13 14.62 -17.31
CA GLN A 114 5.72 15.37 -18.42
C GLN A 114 7.22 15.08 -18.50
N PRO A 115 7.64 14.03 -19.24
CA PRO A 115 9.05 13.63 -19.35
C PRO A 115 9.98 14.70 -19.91
N SER A 116 9.44 15.73 -20.58
CA SER A 116 10.21 16.86 -21.08
C SER A 116 10.58 17.89 -20.01
N ASN A 117 10.02 17.81 -18.80
CA ASN A 117 10.31 18.74 -17.72
C ASN A 117 11.64 18.38 -17.04
N PRO A 118 12.55 19.35 -16.80
CA PRO A 118 13.81 19.08 -16.10
C PRO A 118 13.66 18.51 -14.68
N LEU A 119 12.50 18.71 -14.05
CA LEU A 119 12.20 18.19 -12.72
C LEU A 119 11.59 16.78 -12.74
N PHE A 120 11.37 16.18 -13.91
CA PHE A 120 10.71 14.88 -14.06
C PHE A 120 11.45 13.75 -13.34
N ASP A 121 12.77 13.67 -13.48
CA ASP A 121 13.54 12.63 -12.80
C ASP A 121 13.51 12.81 -11.27
N LEU A 122 13.50 14.07 -10.81
CA LEU A 122 13.41 14.40 -9.39
C LEU A 122 12.03 14.06 -8.82
N SER A 123 10.97 14.36 -9.56
CA SER A 123 9.61 14.06 -9.14
C SER A 123 9.34 12.56 -9.06
N GLY A 124 9.92 11.76 -9.96
CA GLY A 124 9.87 10.29 -9.88
C GLY A 124 10.33 9.75 -8.51
N PHE A 125 11.35 10.36 -7.89
CA PHE A 125 11.77 9.98 -6.53
C PHE A 125 10.72 10.29 -5.46
N TYR A 126 9.99 11.41 -5.57
CA TYR A 126 8.91 11.74 -4.64
C TYR A 126 7.76 10.72 -4.75
N LEU A 127 7.36 10.35 -5.97
CA LEU A 127 6.33 9.34 -6.20
C LEU A 127 6.77 7.97 -5.66
N LEU A 128 8.04 7.61 -5.88
CA LEU A 128 8.65 6.39 -5.36
C LEU A 128 8.62 6.35 -3.82
N VAL A 129 9.02 7.43 -3.16
CA VAL A 129 9.01 7.53 -1.69
C VAL A 129 7.59 7.46 -1.13
N ALA A 130 6.63 8.15 -1.75
CA ALA A 130 5.23 8.07 -1.36
C ALA A 130 4.70 6.62 -1.43
N GLY A 131 5.05 5.90 -2.50
CA GLY A 131 4.68 4.50 -2.67
C GLY A 131 5.32 3.57 -1.65
N ALA A 132 6.62 3.72 -1.38
CA ALA A 132 7.32 2.97 -0.35
C ALA A 132 6.76 3.24 1.07
N MET A 133 6.46 4.50 1.38
CA MET A 133 5.84 4.87 2.66
C MET A 133 4.48 4.19 2.86
N ASN A 134 3.62 4.20 1.82
CA ASN A 134 2.33 3.53 1.92
C ASN A 134 2.47 2.01 2.04
N TYR A 135 3.44 1.40 1.35
CA TYR A 135 3.76 0.00 1.53
C TYR A 135 4.07 -0.35 2.99
N PHE A 136 4.93 0.43 3.68
CA PHE A 136 5.20 0.21 5.11
C PHE A 136 3.96 0.42 5.99
N VAL A 137 3.07 1.35 5.63
CA VAL A 137 1.78 1.55 6.33
C VAL A 137 0.88 0.32 6.21
N VAL A 138 0.82 -0.30 5.03
CA VAL A 138 0.07 -1.53 4.78
C VAL A 138 0.69 -2.70 5.55
N CYS A 139 2.02 -2.88 5.53
CA CYS A 139 2.71 -3.90 6.31
C CYS A 139 2.44 -3.75 7.82
N ASN A 140 2.56 -2.55 8.37
CA ASN A 140 2.22 -2.33 9.78
C ASN A 140 0.72 -2.62 10.07
N THR A 141 -0.17 -2.46 9.10
CA THR A 141 -1.59 -2.84 9.25
C THR A 141 -1.75 -4.35 9.25
N TYR A 142 -1.06 -5.04 8.33
CA TYR A 142 -0.96 -6.50 8.27
C TYR A 142 -0.49 -7.08 9.62
N ASP A 143 0.64 -6.61 10.12
CA ASP A 143 1.23 -7.11 11.37
C ASP A 143 0.24 -7.03 12.54
N ARG A 144 -0.55 -5.96 12.61
CA ARG A 144 -1.54 -5.75 13.67
C ARG A 144 -2.77 -6.63 13.53
N LEU A 145 -3.22 -6.88 12.30
CA LEU A 145 -4.33 -7.78 12.06
C LEU A 145 -3.97 -9.20 12.50
N PHE A 146 -2.78 -9.69 12.11
CA PHE A 146 -2.34 -11.03 12.45
C PHE A 146 -1.89 -11.18 13.91
N ALA A 147 -1.25 -10.17 14.51
CA ALA A 147 -0.95 -10.18 15.95
C ALA A 147 -2.21 -10.30 16.81
N ARG A 148 -3.31 -9.64 16.42
CA ARG A 148 -4.61 -9.76 17.12
C ARG A 148 -5.25 -11.13 16.91
N ALA A 149 -5.15 -11.70 15.71
CA ALA A 149 -5.65 -13.04 15.44
C ALA A 149 -4.92 -14.09 16.29
N ALA A 150 -3.60 -13.95 16.46
CA ALA A 150 -2.81 -14.81 17.34
C ALA A 150 -3.21 -14.66 18.82
N ALA A 151 -3.35 -13.42 19.32
CA ALA A 151 -3.77 -13.17 20.71
C ALA A 151 -5.19 -13.66 21.02
N ALA A 152 -6.10 -13.67 20.04
CA ALA A 152 -7.45 -14.20 20.20
C ALA A 152 -7.51 -15.74 20.26
N GLN A 153 -6.44 -16.42 19.84
CA GLN A 153 -6.33 -17.88 19.85
C GLN A 153 -5.65 -18.41 21.12
N GLU A 154 -5.03 -17.57 21.95
CA GLU A 154 -4.52 -17.99 23.27
C GLU A 154 -5.72 -18.33 24.18
N PRO A 155 -5.87 -19.60 24.61
CA PRO A 155 -6.97 -19.98 25.48
C PRO A 155 -6.82 -19.30 26.84
N ALA A 156 -7.87 -18.63 27.29
CA ALA A 156 -8.01 -18.12 28.65
C ALA A 156 -8.04 -19.31 29.63
N GLY A 157 -6.88 -19.81 30.04
CA GLY A 157 -6.85 -21.00 30.89
C GLY A 157 -5.48 -21.61 31.09
N GLU A 158 -4.58 -20.88 31.74
CA GLU A 158 -3.63 -21.54 32.64
C GLU A 158 -3.70 -20.80 33.98
N ASP A 159 -4.79 -21.06 34.71
CA ASP A 159 -4.90 -20.75 36.13
C ASP A 159 -3.86 -21.59 36.90
N LYS A 160 -2.65 -21.03 37.02
CA LYS A 160 -1.52 -21.59 37.79
C LYS A 160 -1.76 -21.59 39.31
N SER A 161 -3.02 -21.53 39.78
CA SER A 161 -3.35 -21.59 41.22
C SER A 161 -3.69 -22.99 41.74
N ARG A 162 -3.88 -24.01 40.87
CA ARG A 162 -4.07 -25.41 41.30
C ARG A 162 -2.73 -26.13 41.46
N GLY A 163 -1.99 -25.82 42.52
CA GLY A 163 -0.75 -26.54 42.79
C GLY A 163 0.10 -26.06 43.96
N GLN A 164 -0.51 -25.55 45.03
CA GLN A 164 0.15 -25.46 46.34
C GLN A 164 -0.86 -25.90 47.39
N ALA A 165 -0.97 -27.21 47.54
CA ALA A 165 -1.57 -27.87 48.70
C ALA A 165 -0.42 -28.40 49.57
#